data_AF-A0A8T7I5X6-F1
#
_entry.id   AF-A0A8T7I5X6-F1
#
_cell.length_a   1.000
_cell.length_b   1.000
_cell.length_c   1.000
_cell.angle_alpha   90.00
_cell.angle_beta   90.00
_cell.angle_gamma   90.00
#
_symmetry.space_group_name_H-M   'P 1'
#
loop_
_entity.id
_entity.type
_entity.pdbx_description
1 polymer ?
#
loop_
_entity_poly.entity_id
_entity_poly.type
_entity_poly.pdbx_seq_one_letter_code
_entity_poly.pdbx_strand_id
1 'polypeptide(L)'
;MMTKTFPARVHVILAKNSPNAVVIRRGPSKQVCTFLWNRETDEITIGQWLKGRIYERRCDLSSNGEYFIYFAMNGKWDSETKGSWTAVSKAPFLKALDLHAKGDCWEGGGLFLDKNTYWLNDTYFNPDNTLMKSLELNHKRQYQPKGKFGSECTGVYYRRLIRDGWELIERKNKSKWKDVTTFVKPMVNGWQLTKLAHEEVDSPEGKGCYWDEHILKNTVTGAEFIKDDWEWAELDLSLGRESVIWASDGCLYRASLQDNLQLTDVSLVHDFNPYTFENIIADY
;
A
#
# COMPACT_ATOMS: atom_id res chain seq x y z
N MET A 1 -31.92 -6.22 -13.01
CA MET A 1 -30.66 -6.87 -12.63
C MET A 1 -30.11 -6.13 -11.42
N MET A 2 -29.93 -6.80 -10.27
CA MET A 2 -29.24 -6.17 -9.14
C MET A 2 -27.77 -5.98 -9.53
N THR A 3 -27.29 -4.74 -9.54
CA THR A 3 -25.87 -4.45 -9.71
C THR A 3 -25.11 -5.06 -8.54
N LYS A 4 -24.27 -6.06 -8.80
CA LYS A 4 -23.40 -6.69 -7.79
C LYS A 4 -22.53 -5.59 -7.17
N THR A 5 -22.74 -5.30 -5.89
CA THR A 5 -21.95 -4.32 -5.14
C THR A 5 -20.72 -5.02 -4.59
N PHE A 6 -19.55 -4.43 -4.83
CA PHE A 6 -18.30 -4.90 -4.23
C PHE A 6 -17.91 -3.96 -3.08
N PRO A 7 -17.39 -4.49 -1.97
CA PRO A 7 -16.78 -3.68 -0.94
C PRO A 7 -15.65 -2.79 -1.48
N ALA A 8 -15.34 -1.72 -0.76
CA ALA A 8 -14.19 -0.92 -1.08
C ALA A 8 -12.89 -1.75 -0.93
N ARG A 9 -11.94 -1.55 -1.84
CA ARG A 9 -10.59 -2.11 -1.69
C ARG A 9 -9.79 -1.23 -0.74
N VAL A 10 -9.19 -1.85 0.27
CA VAL A 10 -8.42 -1.18 1.31
C VAL A 10 -6.99 -1.70 1.26
N HIS A 11 -6.03 -0.78 1.17
CA HIS A 11 -4.60 -1.08 1.29
C HIS A 11 -3.98 -0.10 2.27
N VAL A 12 -3.07 -0.58 3.12
CA VAL A 12 -2.48 0.25 4.17
C VAL A 12 -0.97 0.30 3.99
N ILE A 13 -0.39 1.48 4.22
CA ILE A 13 1.05 1.70 4.21
C ILE A 13 1.45 2.29 5.57
N LEU A 14 2.25 1.54 6.32
CA LEU A 14 2.70 1.91 7.65
C LEU A 14 3.96 2.78 7.58
N ALA A 15 4.05 3.80 8.42
CA ALA A 15 5.29 4.52 8.63
C ALA A 15 6.23 3.67 9.49
N LYS A 16 7.51 3.64 9.13
CA LYS A 16 8.51 2.79 9.80
C LYS A 16 8.78 3.20 11.25
N ASN A 17 8.89 4.50 11.50
CA ASN A 17 9.31 5.08 12.78
C ASN A 17 8.23 5.99 13.38
N SER A 18 6.96 5.76 13.04
CA SER A 18 5.83 6.57 13.48
C SER A 18 4.57 5.70 13.54
N PRO A 19 3.62 5.97 14.46
CA PRO A 19 2.36 5.25 14.50
C PRO A 19 1.47 5.54 13.30
N ASN A 20 1.75 6.59 12.54
CA ASN A 20 0.97 6.98 11.38
C ASN A 20 0.99 5.89 10.29
N ALA A 21 -0.16 5.68 9.69
CA ALA A 21 -0.33 4.89 8.49
C ALA A 21 -1.24 5.62 7.52
N VAL A 22 -1.01 5.43 6.22
CA VAL A 22 -1.92 5.88 5.18
C VAL A 22 -2.76 4.71 4.71
N VAL A 23 -4.08 4.85 4.84
CA VAL A 23 -5.06 3.91 4.28
C VAL A 23 -5.49 4.43 2.91
N ILE A 24 -5.38 3.61 1.89
CA ILE A 24 -5.83 3.88 0.52
C ILE A 24 -7.11 3.08 0.30
N ARG A 25 -8.22 3.78 0.20
CA ARG A 25 -9.55 3.22 -0.06
C ARG A 25 -9.91 3.46 -1.52
N ARG A 26 -10.13 2.41 -2.30
CA ARG A 26 -10.61 2.48 -3.70
C ARG A 26 -11.99 1.86 -3.83
N GLY A 27 -12.94 2.60 -4.37
CA GLY A 27 -14.30 2.10 -4.58
C GLY A 27 -15.29 3.25 -4.59
N PRO A 28 -16.28 3.29 -5.50
CA PRO A 28 -16.33 2.57 -6.77
C PRO A 28 -15.08 2.82 -7.64
N SER A 29 -14.85 2.02 -8.68
CA SER A 29 -13.55 1.78 -9.36
C SER A 29 -12.69 3.00 -9.79
N LYS A 30 -13.25 4.22 -9.83
CA LYS A 30 -12.56 5.47 -10.21
C LYS A 30 -12.59 6.55 -9.12
N GLN A 31 -12.82 6.16 -7.88
CA GLN A 31 -12.75 7.06 -6.73
C GLN A 31 -11.82 6.45 -5.69
N VAL A 32 -10.83 7.23 -5.29
CA VAL A 32 -9.89 6.86 -4.23
C VAL A 32 -9.95 7.93 -3.15
N CYS A 33 -9.96 7.50 -1.89
CA CYS A 33 -9.74 8.37 -0.75
C CYS A 33 -8.53 7.86 0.02
N THR A 34 -7.72 8.78 0.52
CA THR A 34 -6.69 8.49 1.51
C THR A 34 -7.17 8.88 2.91
N PHE A 35 -6.74 8.13 3.91
CA PHE A 35 -6.99 8.41 5.33
C PHE A 35 -5.68 8.31 6.09
N LEU A 36 -5.55 9.12 7.15
CA LEU A 36 -4.55 8.92 8.18
C LEU A 36 -5.13 7.98 9.22
N TRP A 37 -4.39 6.94 9.57
CA TRP A 37 -4.67 6.09 10.70
C TRP A 37 -3.58 6.27 11.74
N ASN A 38 -3.95 6.75 12.93
CA ASN A 38 -3.08 6.71 14.09
C ASN A 38 -3.22 5.33 14.76
N ARG A 39 -2.20 4.49 14.64
CA ARG A 39 -2.24 3.12 15.19
C ARG A 39 -2.25 3.04 16.71
N GLU A 40 -1.92 4.13 17.41
CA GLU A 40 -1.96 4.18 18.88
C GLU A 40 -3.37 4.36 19.41
N THR A 41 -4.14 5.25 18.77
CA THR A 41 -5.50 5.60 19.22
C THR A 41 -6.58 4.92 18.40
N ASP A 42 -6.21 4.30 17.28
CA ASP A 42 -7.12 3.82 16.23
C ASP A 42 -8.00 4.92 15.62
N GLU A 43 -7.57 6.17 15.76
CA GLU A 43 -8.24 7.29 15.13
C GLU A 43 -8.01 7.29 13.62
N ILE A 44 -9.10 7.41 12.87
CA ILE A 44 -9.11 7.54 11.41
C ILE A 44 -9.48 8.98 11.06
N THR A 45 -8.55 9.70 10.42
CA THR A 45 -8.79 11.04 9.88
C THR A 45 -8.88 10.98 8.36
N ILE A 46 -9.93 11.56 7.79
CA ILE A 46 -10.10 11.65 6.34
C ILE A 46 -9.06 12.58 5.73
N GLY A 47 -8.43 12.15 4.63
CA GLY A 47 -7.49 12.94 3.86
C GLY A 47 -8.14 13.56 2.66
N GLN A 48 -7.75 13.13 1.46
CA GLN A 48 -8.24 13.72 0.21
C GLN A 48 -8.77 12.68 -0.76
N TRP A 49 -9.76 13.11 -1.55
CA TRP A 49 -10.32 12.31 -2.61
C TRP A 49 -9.69 12.61 -3.96
N LEU A 50 -9.53 11.56 -4.76
CA LEU A 50 -9.13 11.62 -6.16
C LEU A 50 -10.18 10.92 -7.03
N LYS A 51 -10.65 11.63 -8.07
CA LYS A 51 -11.36 11.01 -9.20
C LYS A 51 -10.33 10.42 -10.17
N GLY A 52 -10.04 9.14 -10.01
CA GLY A 52 -9.01 8.43 -10.74
C GLY A 52 -8.60 7.15 -10.03
N ARG A 53 -7.35 6.77 -10.20
CA ARG A 53 -6.72 5.62 -9.55
C ARG A 53 -5.44 6.05 -8.87
N ILE A 54 -5.21 5.51 -7.68
CA ILE A 54 -3.89 5.41 -7.06
C ILE A 54 -3.47 3.95 -7.18
N TYR A 55 -2.23 3.71 -7.57
CA TYR A 55 -1.64 2.37 -7.63
C TYR A 55 -0.94 2.11 -6.30
N GLU A 56 -1.68 1.55 -5.34
CA GLU A 56 -1.27 1.35 -3.95
C GLU A 56 0.08 0.62 -3.78
N ARG A 57 0.37 -0.32 -4.70
CA ARG A 57 1.61 -1.09 -4.76
C ARG A 57 2.83 -0.29 -5.24
N ARG A 58 2.62 0.90 -5.78
CA ARG A 58 3.65 1.85 -6.23
C ARG A 58 3.80 3.05 -5.28
N CYS A 59 3.13 3.01 -4.14
CA CYS A 59 3.15 4.10 -3.16
C CYS A 59 4.11 3.80 -2.01
N ASP A 60 4.40 4.78 -1.16
CA ASP A 60 5.14 4.60 0.07
C ASP A 60 4.90 5.76 1.04
N LEU A 61 5.23 5.55 2.32
CA LEU A 61 5.09 6.54 3.37
C LEU A 61 6.48 6.81 3.97
N SER A 62 6.81 8.08 4.20
CA SER A 62 8.10 8.46 4.77
C SER A 62 8.29 7.84 6.15
N SER A 63 9.55 7.69 6.58
CA SER A 63 9.84 6.97 7.82
C SER A 63 9.17 7.58 9.05
N ASN A 64 8.94 8.90 9.07
CA ASN A 64 8.22 9.62 10.12
C ASN A 64 6.71 9.74 9.89
N GLY A 65 6.19 9.28 8.75
CA GLY A 65 4.76 9.30 8.43
C GLY A 65 4.22 10.65 7.97
N GLU A 66 5.08 11.62 7.67
CA GLU A 66 4.67 12.98 7.25
C GLU A 66 4.42 13.09 5.75
N TYR A 67 5.15 12.34 4.92
CA TYR A 67 5.08 12.47 3.46
C TYR A 67 4.66 11.18 2.79
N PHE A 68 3.75 11.30 1.83
CA PHE A 68 3.20 10.21 1.06
C PHE A 68 3.59 10.34 -0.40
N ILE A 69 4.28 9.33 -0.94
CA ILE A 69 4.59 9.22 -2.37
C ILE A 69 3.62 8.25 -3.02
N TYR A 70 3.03 8.63 -4.14
CA TYR A 70 2.05 7.81 -4.83
C TYR A 70 2.09 7.99 -6.35
N PHE A 71 1.77 6.90 -7.05
CA PHE A 71 1.50 6.93 -8.48
C PHE A 71 0.00 6.97 -8.74
N ALA A 72 -0.43 7.91 -9.57
CA ALA A 72 -1.84 8.12 -9.88
C ALA A 72 -2.12 8.27 -11.38
N MET A 73 -3.35 8.00 -11.77
CA MET A 73 -3.85 8.11 -13.14
C MET A 73 -5.31 8.55 -13.14
N ASN A 74 -5.65 9.51 -14.00
CA ASN A 74 -7.03 9.93 -14.24
C ASN A 74 -7.42 9.91 -15.73
N GLY A 75 -6.48 9.61 -16.63
CA GLY A 75 -6.72 9.50 -18.08
C GLY A 75 -7.01 10.81 -18.80
N LYS A 76 -6.75 11.96 -18.17
CA LYS A 76 -6.82 13.27 -18.82
C LYS A 76 -5.52 13.54 -19.59
N TRP A 77 -5.34 12.89 -20.73
CA TRP A 77 -4.08 12.88 -21.49
C TRP A 77 -3.64 14.26 -22.00
N ASP A 78 -4.58 15.21 -22.18
CA ASP A 78 -4.27 16.58 -22.59
C ASP A 78 -3.87 17.52 -21.42
N SER A 79 -3.88 17.02 -20.18
CA SER A 79 -3.46 17.81 -19.01
C SER A 79 -1.94 17.91 -18.89
N GLU A 80 -1.44 18.81 -18.04
CA GLU A 80 -0.01 18.98 -17.76
C GLU A 80 0.67 17.68 -17.26
N THR A 81 -0.05 16.84 -16.51
CA THR A 81 0.44 15.54 -16.05
C THR A 81 0.38 14.48 -17.14
N LYS A 82 -0.24 14.79 -18.28
CA LYS A 82 -0.51 13.84 -19.36
C LYS A 82 -1.27 12.63 -18.85
N GLY A 83 -2.26 12.84 -17.97
CA GLY A 83 -3.18 11.79 -17.51
C GLY A 83 -2.65 10.84 -16.43
N SER A 84 -1.35 10.84 -16.11
CA SER A 84 -0.75 10.03 -15.04
C SER A 84 0.50 10.70 -14.43
N TRP A 85 0.75 10.48 -13.15
CA TRP A 85 1.84 11.17 -12.45
C TRP A 85 2.32 10.41 -11.21
N THR A 86 3.56 10.68 -10.83
CA THR A 86 4.03 10.43 -9.46
C THR A 86 4.01 11.74 -8.69
N ALA A 87 3.43 11.73 -7.50
CA ALA A 87 3.45 12.89 -6.61
C ALA A 87 3.96 12.52 -5.22
N VAL A 88 4.55 13.50 -4.55
CA VAL A 88 4.86 13.45 -3.12
C VAL A 88 4.03 14.54 -2.44
N SER A 89 3.35 14.22 -1.34
CA SER A 89 2.40 15.08 -0.63
C SER A 89 2.58 14.96 0.87
N LYS A 90 1.94 15.83 1.67
CA LYS A 90 1.84 15.60 3.12
C LYS A 90 0.74 14.58 3.38
N ALA A 91 1.04 13.54 4.15
CA ALA A 91 0.03 12.56 4.55
C ALA A 91 -1.03 13.22 5.46
N PRO A 92 -2.32 12.87 5.32
CA PRO A 92 -2.91 11.92 4.38
C PRO A 92 -3.43 12.57 3.07
N PHE A 93 -3.05 13.80 2.76
CA PHE A 93 -3.57 14.52 1.60
C PHE A 93 -2.94 14.08 0.28
N LEU A 94 -3.50 14.53 -0.85
CA LEU A 94 -3.03 14.27 -2.21
C LEU A 94 -2.61 15.55 -2.92
N LYS A 95 -2.48 16.67 -2.19
CA LYS A 95 -1.96 17.92 -2.75
C LYS A 95 -0.44 17.80 -2.87
N ALA A 96 0.03 17.82 -4.11
CA ALA A 96 1.44 17.58 -4.43
C ALA A 96 2.34 18.71 -3.91
N LEU A 97 3.42 18.33 -3.24
CA LEU A 97 4.61 19.14 -2.98
C LEU A 97 5.63 18.94 -4.12
N ASP A 98 5.83 17.69 -4.52
CA ASP A 98 6.55 17.32 -5.74
C ASP A 98 5.56 16.67 -6.71
N LEU A 99 5.61 17.05 -7.99
CA LEU A 99 4.76 16.49 -9.04
C LEU A 99 5.58 16.18 -10.29
N HIS A 100 5.55 14.92 -10.69
CA HIS A 100 6.24 14.40 -11.87
C HIS A 100 5.20 13.84 -12.85
N ALA A 101 4.99 14.55 -13.95
CA ALA A 101 4.16 14.09 -15.07
C ALA A 101 4.74 12.81 -15.67
N LYS A 102 3.89 11.92 -16.19
CA LYS A 102 4.36 10.67 -16.78
C LYS A 102 3.85 10.45 -18.20
N GLY A 103 2.54 10.45 -18.43
CA GLY A 103 2.00 10.24 -19.78
C GLY A 103 1.68 8.79 -20.15
N ASP A 104 2.03 7.84 -19.28
CA ASP A 104 1.72 6.42 -19.41
C ASP A 104 1.60 5.75 -18.03
N CYS A 105 1.40 4.44 -17.99
CA CYS A 105 1.33 3.65 -16.75
C CYS A 105 2.48 2.66 -16.60
N TRP A 106 3.57 2.83 -17.35
CA TRP A 106 4.78 2.01 -17.24
C TRP A 106 5.69 2.59 -16.17
N GLU A 107 5.91 1.89 -15.07
CA GLU A 107 6.66 2.35 -13.89
C GLU A 107 5.91 3.44 -13.08
N GLY A 108 6.61 4.39 -12.48
CA GLY A 108 6.04 5.41 -11.61
C GLY A 108 5.93 4.97 -10.16
N GLY A 109 5.67 5.95 -9.30
CA GLY A 109 5.73 5.78 -7.86
C GLY A 109 7.14 5.85 -7.33
N GLY A 110 7.38 5.31 -6.14
CA GLY A 110 8.70 5.35 -5.54
C GLY A 110 8.74 4.88 -4.10
N LEU A 111 9.91 5.03 -3.48
CA LEU A 111 10.17 4.68 -2.09
C LEU A 111 10.85 5.82 -1.38
N PHE A 112 10.49 6.01 -0.11
CA PHE A 112 11.28 6.81 0.80
C PHE A 112 12.51 6.03 1.27
N LEU A 113 13.64 6.72 1.28
CA LEU A 113 14.92 6.25 1.79
C LEU A 113 15.12 6.67 3.25
N ASP A 114 14.50 7.78 3.64
CA ASP A 114 14.45 8.31 5.00
C ASP A 114 13.20 9.19 5.18
N LYS A 115 13.23 10.17 6.09
CA LYS A 115 12.07 11.02 6.41
C LYS A 115 11.67 12.00 5.30
N ASN A 116 12.60 12.39 4.43
CA ASN A 116 12.32 13.38 3.37
C ASN A 116 13.09 13.15 2.06
N THR A 117 13.88 12.08 1.99
CA THR A 117 14.57 11.65 0.77
C THR A 117 13.82 10.49 0.13
N TYR A 118 13.53 10.60 -1.16
CA TYR A 118 12.83 9.58 -1.92
C TYR A 118 13.56 9.22 -3.22
N TRP A 119 13.26 8.03 -3.71
CA TRP A 119 13.64 7.51 -5.02
C TRP A 119 12.41 7.36 -5.89
N LEU A 120 12.47 7.81 -7.14
CA LEU A 120 11.44 7.57 -8.15
C LEU A 120 11.71 6.27 -8.89
N ASN A 121 10.66 5.47 -9.03
CA ASN A 121 10.65 4.34 -9.93
C ASN A 121 10.38 4.84 -11.36
N ASP A 122 11.40 5.42 -11.99
CA ASP A 122 11.32 5.99 -13.34
C ASP A 122 12.69 5.87 -14.04
N THR A 123 12.83 4.81 -14.86
CA THR A 123 14.08 4.46 -15.54
C THR A 123 14.52 5.54 -16.53
N TYR A 124 13.57 6.17 -17.21
CA TYR A 124 13.80 7.22 -18.20
C TYR A 124 13.45 8.60 -17.66
N PHE A 125 13.75 8.84 -16.38
CA PHE A 125 13.45 10.10 -15.72
C PHE A 125 13.94 11.30 -16.53
N ASN A 126 13.02 12.21 -16.86
CA ASN A 126 13.31 13.50 -17.47
C ASN A 126 12.96 14.63 -16.48
N PRO A 127 13.92 15.49 -16.08
CA PRO A 127 13.65 16.66 -15.26
C PRO A 127 12.54 17.57 -15.79
N ASP A 128 12.37 17.69 -17.12
CA ASP A 128 11.35 18.53 -17.75
C ASP A 128 9.92 18.07 -17.46
N ASN A 129 9.74 16.81 -17.03
CA ASN A 129 8.45 16.29 -16.60
C ASN A 129 8.15 16.64 -15.12
N THR A 130 9.05 17.32 -14.41
CA THR A 130 8.80 17.79 -13.03
C THR A 130 8.09 19.13 -13.06
N LEU A 131 6.81 19.12 -12.71
CA LEU A 131 5.94 20.31 -12.72
C LEU A 131 6.00 21.09 -11.40
N MET A 132 6.20 20.39 -10.29
CA MET A 132 6.34 20.99 -8.97
C MET A 132 7.51 20.35 -8.22
N LYS A 133 8.24 21.18 -7.47
CA LYS A 133 9.36 20.72 -6.63
C LYS A 133 9.43 21.55 -5.35
N SER A 134 9.28 20.89 -4.21
CA SER A 134 9.46 21.45 -2.88
C SER A 134 10.93 21.41 -2.45
N LEU A 135 11.31 22.38 -1.61
CA LEU A 135 12.60 22.43 -0.92
C LEU A 135 12.64 21.52 0.32
N GLU A 136 11.49 21.02 0.78
CA GLU A 136 11.38 20.10 1.92
C GLU A 136 11.86 18.68 1.58
N LEU A 137 11.87 18.33 0.28
CA LEU A 137 11.99 16.96 -0.23
C LEU A 137 13.19 16.77 -1.15
N ASN A 138 13.93 15.69 -0.91
CA ASN A 138 15.14 15.34 -1.66
C ASN A 138 14.89 14.17 -2.61
N HIS A 139 14.91 14.42 -3.93
CA HIS A 139 14.88 13.34 -4.91
C HIS A 139 16.28 12.77 -5.14
N LYS A 140 16.56 11.55 -4.66
CA LYS A 140 17.85 10.89 -4.82
C LYS A 140 17.94 10.12 -6.15
N ARG A 141 18.20 10.84 -7.23
CA ARG A 141 18.26 10.32 -8.61
C ARG A 141 19.26 9.19 -8.84
N GLN A 142 20.40 9.23 -8.16
CA GLN A 142 21.47 8.24 -8.34
C GLN A 142 21.27 6.97 -7.51
N TYR A 143 20.20 6.88 -6.72
CA TYR A 143 19.93 5.69 -5.94
C TYR A 143 19.53 4.53 -6.85
N GLN A 144 20.24 3.41 -6.73
CA GLN A 144 19.91 2.17 -7.43
C GLN A 144 19.39 1.14 -6.42
N PRO A 145 18.10 0.79 -6.46
CA PRO A 145 17.56 -0.18 -5.53
C PRO A 145 18.09 -1.60 -5.81
N LYS A 146 18.47 -2.31 -4.74
CA LYS A 146 18.98 -3.69 -4.83
C LYS A 146 17.86 -4.69 -5.12
N GLY A 147 18.11 -5.64 -6.04
CA GLY A 147 17.18 -6.71 -6.42
C GLY A 147 16.57 -6.52 -7.81
N LYS A 148 16.12 -7.62 -8.43
CA LYS A 148 15.55 -7.65 -9.79
C LYS A 148 14.08 -8.10 -9.72
N PHE A 149 13.18 -7.13 -9.55
CA PHE A 149 11.75 -7.40 -9.38
C PHE A 149 10.89 -6.86 -10.53
N GLY A 150 11.50 -6.43 -11.64
CA GLY A 150 10.81 -5.64 -12.66
C GLY A 150 10.70 -4.17 -12.26
N SER A 151 10.06 -3.37 -13.10
CA SER A 151 9.95 -1.91 -12.95
C SER A 151 8.51 -1.42 -12.68
N GLU A 152 7.52 -2.31 -12.67
CA GLU A 152 6.11 -1.96 -12.43
C GLU A 152 5.75 -2.02 -10.94
N CYS A 153 4.56 -2.55 -10.59
CA CYS A 153 4.11 -2.72 -9.21
C CYS A 153 5.13 -3.47 -8.35
N THR A 154 5.70 -4.56 -8.86
CA THR A 154 6.69 -5.40 -8.18
C THR A 154 8.02 -4.67 -7.92
N GLY A 155 8.38 -3.73 -8.81
CA GLY A 155 9.60 -2.92 -8.70
C GLY A 155 9.60 -1.99 -7.48
N VAL A 156 8.42 -1.61 -6.99
CA VAL A 156 8.25 -0.83 -5.75
C VAL A 156 7.80 -1.72 -4.61
N TYR A 157 6.74 -2.51 -4.81
CA TYR A 157 6.07 -3.28 -3.76
C TYR A 157 6.99 -4.29 -3.09
N TYR A 158 7.69 -5.13 -3.85
CA TYR A 158 8.53 -6.19 -3.26
C TYR A 158 9.73 -5.61 -2.54
N ARG A 159 10.26 -4.48 -3.03
CA ARG A 159 11.34 -3.75 -2.35
C ARG A 159 10.86 -3.15 -1.04
N ARG A 160 9.64 -2.60 -1.02
CA ARG A 160 8.98 -2.11 0.20
C ARG A 160 8.81 -3.22 1.22
N LEU A 161 8.28 -4.38 0.80
CA LEU A 161 8.14 -5.56 1.67
C LEU A 161 9.47 -5.97 2.30
N ILE A 162 10.53 -6.12 1.50
CA ILE A 162 11.87 -6.50 1.98
C ILE A 162 12.43 -5.44 2.95
N ARG A 163 12.29 -4.16 2.62
CA ARG A 163 12.69 -3.04 3.49
C ARG A 163 11.98 -3.11 4.85
N ASP A 164 10.72 -3.51 4.84
CA ASP A 164 9.82 -3.52 5.99
C ASP A 164 9.83 -4.87 6.73
N GLY A 165 10.87 -5.69 6.51
CA GLY A 165 11.13 -6.89 7.31
C GLY A 165 10.43 -8.15 6.83
N TRP A 166 9.87 -8.16 5.62
CA TRP A 166 9.45 -9.40 4.97
C TRP A 166 10.64 -10.10 4.31
N GLU A 167 10.72 -11.40 4.48
CA GLU A 167 11.69 -12.25 3.83
C GLU A 167 11.09 -12.83 2.53
N LEU A 168 11.81 -12.70 1.42
CA LEU A 168 11.45 -13.33 0.15
C LEU A 168 11.89 -14.79 0.19
N ILE A 169 10.93 -15.72 0.19
CA ILE A 169 11.21 -17.16 0.19
C ILE A 169 11.41 -17.69 -1.21
N GLU A 170 10.46 -17.42 -2.11
CA GLU A 170 10.51 -17.93 -3.47
C GLU A 170 9.64 -17.11 -4.43
N ARG A 171 9.97 -17.21 -5.71
CA ARG A 171 9.11 -16.80 -6.82
C ARG A 171 8.90 -17.99 -7.73
N LYS A 172 7.64 -18.39 -7.92
CA LYS A 172 7.25 -19.52 -8.74
C LYS A 172 6.36 -19.05 -9.88
N ASN A 173 6.69 -19.48 -11.10
CA ASN A 173 5.74 -19.43 -12.21
C ASN A 173 4.77 -20.61 -12.07
N LYS A 174 3.50 -20.36 -11.79
CA LYS A 174 2.46 -21.41 -11.72
C LYS A 174 2.04 -21.84 -13.12
N SER A 175 1.90 -20.88 -14.04
CA SER A 175 1.60 -21.11 -15.45
C SER A 175 1.84 -19.85 -16.27
N LYS A 176 1.51 -19.90 -17.57
CA LYS A 176 1.63 -18.75 -18.47
C LYS A 176 0.87 -17.55 -17.89
N TRP A 177 1.58 -16.43 -17.65
CA TRP A 177 1.06 -15.19 -17.06
C TRP A 177 0.55 -15.31 -15.62
N LYS A 178 0.97 -16.34 -14.88
CA LYS A 178 0.62 -16.55 -13.48
C LYS A 178 1.87 -16.80 -12.66
N ASP A 179 2.37 -15.77 -12.00
CA ASP A 179 3.44 -15.88 -11.02
C ASP A 179 2.87 -15.74 -9.61
N VAL A 180 3.50 -16.45 -8.67
CA VAL A 180 3.29 -16.25 -7.24
C VAL A 180 4.62 -16.07 -6.56
N THR A 181 4.73 -15.00 -5.79
CA THR A 181 5.90 -14.70 -4.96
C THR A 181 5.51 -14.85 -3.49
N THR A 182 6.23 -15.71 -2.78
CA THR A 182 5.97 -16.01 -1.37
C THR A 182 6.90 -15.19 -0.49
N PHE A 183 6.30 -14.39 0.40
CA PHE A 183 7.02 -13.69 1.46
C PHE A 183 6.59 -14.23 2.82
N VAL A 184 7.50 -14.23 3.77
CA VAL A 184 7.19 -14.54 5.17
C VAL A 184 7.67 -13.41 6.06
N LYS A 185 6.98 -13.21 7.18
CA LYS A 185 7.41 -12.31 8.23
C LYS A 185 7.25 -13.02 9.59
N PRO A 186 8.34 -13.17 10.37
CA PRO A 186 8.23 -13.65 11.73
C PRO A 186 7.44 -12.64 12.56
N MET A 187 6.54 -13.15 13.38
CA MET A 187 5.73 -12.39 14.32
C MET A 187 6.17 -12.73 15.75
N VAL A 188 5.41 -12.27 16.73
CA VAL A 188 5.64 -12.58 18.15
C VAL A 188 5.12 -13.98 18.52
N ASN A 189 5.58 -14.53 19.64
CA ASN A 189 5.03 -15.76 20.25
C ASN A 189 4.95 -16.99 19.30
N GLY A 190 5.90 -17.09 18.36
CA GLY A 190 6.01 -18.20 17.41
C GLY A 190 5.07 -18.09 16.20
N TRP A 191 4.27 -17.02 16.11
CA TRP A 191 3.47 -16.71 14.94
C TRP A 191 4.35 -16.32 13.74
N GLN A 192 3.87 -16.64 12.55
CA GLN A 192 4.46 -16.28 11.27
C GLN A 192 3.34 -15.92 10.31
N LEU A 193 3.46 -14.77 9.64
CA LEU A 193 2.56 -14.40 8.55
C LEU A 193 3.24 -14.69 7.23
N THR A 194 2.53 -15.43 6.38
CA THR A 194 2.91 -15.68 5.00
C THR A 194 2.04 -14.83 4.09
N LYS A 195 2.65 -14.19 3.11
CA LYS A 195 1.98 -13.46 2.05
C LYS A 195 2.27 -14.15 0.71
N LEU A 196 1.22 -14.49 -0.01
CA LEU A 196 1.30 -14.99 -1.39
C LEU A 196 0.92 -13.83 -2.31
N ALA A 197 1.92 -13.20 -2.94
CA ALA A 197 1.70 -12.10 -3.88
C ALA A 197 1.56 -12.65 -5.30
N HIS A 198 0.39 -12.47 -5.89
CA HIS A 198 0.04 -13.00 -7.21
C HIS A 198 0.21 -11.94 -8.30
N GLU A 199 0.77 -12.36 -9.42
CA GLU A 199 0.85 -11.61 -10.68
C GLU A 199 0.13 -12.44 -11.74
N GLU A 200 -1.12 -12.10 -12.06
CA GLU A 200 -2.02 -12.96 -12.82
C GLU A 200 -2.85 -12.19 -13.85
N VAL A 201 -2.81 -12.63 -15.11
CA VAL A 201 -3.82 -12.25 -16.11
C VAL A 201 -5.05 -13.13 -15.91
N ASP A 202 -6.24 -12.55 -16.06
CA ASP A 202 -7.53 -13.18 -15.76
C ASP A 202 -7.65 -13.62 -14.29
N SER A 203 -7.28 -12.72 -13.39
CA SER A 203 -7.38 -12.89 -11.94
C SER A 203 -8.82 -13.22 -11.49
N PRO A 204 -9.01 -13.88 -10.33
CA PRO A 204 -10.32 -14.18 -9.78
C PRO A 204 -11.26 -12.97 -9.71
N GLU A 205 -12.57 -13.21 -9.70
CA GLU A 205 -13.57 -12.14 -9.70
C GLU A 205 -13.33 -11.15 -8.55
N GLY A 206 -13.31 -9.86 -8.89
CA GLY A 206 -13.06 -8.78 -7.94
C GLY A 206 -11.57 -8.50 -7.67
N LYS A 207 -10.65 -9.39 -8.03
CA LYS A 207 -9.21 -9.14 -7.92
C LYS A 207 -8.70 -8.43 -9.18
N GLY A 208 -7.62 -7.67 -9.02
CA GLY A 208 -6.87 -7.12 -10.14
C GLY A 208 -5.71 -8.04 -10.50
N CYS A 209 -4.94 -7.69 -11.54
CA CYS A 209 -3.77 -8.47 -11.95
C CYS A 209 -2.67 -8.62 -10.90
N TYR A 210 -2.70 -7.79 -9.85
CA TYR A 210 -1.88 -7.95 -8.65
C TYR A 210 -2.77 -8.04 -7.42
N TRP A 211 -2.68 -9.14 -6.68
CA TRP A 211 -3.48 -9.39 -5.48
C TRP A 211 -2.70 -10.27 -4.50
N ASP A 212 -3.07 -10.23 -3.22
CA ASP A 212 -2.38 -10.97 -2.17
C ASP A 212 -3.35 -11.91 -1.44
N GLU A 213 -2.82 -13.03 -0.95
CA GLU A 213 -3.43 -13.90 0.06
C GLU A 213 -2.52 -13.95 1.29
N HIS A 214 -3.10 -14.31 2.44
CA HIS A 214 -2.37 -14.40 3.69
C HIS A 214 -2.68 -15.69 4.45
N ILE A 215 -1.63 -16.23 5.07
CA ILE A 215 -1.72 -17.37 5.98
C ILE A 215 -1.01 -16.97 7.26
N LEU A 216 -1.72 -17.02 8.39
CA LEU A 216 -1.13 -16.82 9.71
C LEU A 216 -0.99 -18.18 10.40
N LYS A 217 0.23 -18.55 10.78
CA LYS A 217 0.52 -19.85 11.40
C LYS A 217 1.41 -19.70 12.61
N ASN A 218 1.10 -20.40 13.68
CA ASN A 218 2.01 -20.57 14.81
C ASN A 218 2.90 -21.80 14.54
N THR A 219 4.20 -21.55 14.45
CA THR A 219 5.19 -22.58 14.08
C THR A 219 5.51 -23.55 15.21
N VAL A 220 5.14 -23.22 16.46
CA VAL A 220 5.36 -24.05 17.65
C VAL A 220 4.15 -24.94 17.93
N THR A 221 2.95 -24.37 17.93
CA THR A 221 1.71 -25.09 18.26
C THR A 221 1.05 -25.74 17.05
N GLY A 222 1.36 -25.26 15.85
CA GLY A 222 0.71 -25.69 14.61
C GLY A 222 -0.63 -25.01 14.33
N ALA A 223 -1.09 -24.09 15.19
CA ALA A 223 -2.31 -23.32 14.94
C ALA A 223 -2.21 -22.55 13.62
N GLU A 224 -3.27 -22.57 12.81
CA GLU A 224 -3.24 -22.01 11.45
C GLU A 224 -4.58 -21.34 11.09
N PHE A 225 -4.46 -20.15 10.51
CA PHE A 225 -5.56 -19.34 9.99
C PHE A 225 -5.28 -19.03 8.53
N ILE A 226 -5.95 -19.75 7.64
CA ILE A 226 -5.97 -19.47 6.21
C ILE A 226 -7.05 -18.42 5.96
N LYS A 227 -6.67 -17.27 5.41
CA LYS A 227 -7.52 -16.08 5.29
C LYS A 227 -7.45 -15.51 3.87
N ASP A 228 -8.15 -16.16 2.96
CA ASP A 228 -8.18 -15.82 1.54
C ASP A 228 -8.85 -14.46 1.26
N ASP A 229 -9.63 -13.96 2.23
CA ASP A 229 -10.30 -12.67 2.22
C ASP A 229 -9.38 -11.50 2.63
N TRP A 230 -8.22 -11.79 3.23
CA TRP A 230 -7.28 -10.75 3.65
C TRP A 230 -6.55 -10.15 2.45
N GLU A 231 -7.02 -8.99 2.00
CA GLU A 231 -6.45 -8.28 0.87
C GLU A 231 -5.11 -7.60 1.21
N TRP A 232 -4.90 -7.39 2.50
CA TRP A 232 -3.68 -6.85 3.09
C TRP A 232 -3.60 -7.29 4.56
N ALA A 233 -2.41 -7.64 5.03
CA ALA A 233 -2.16 -7.88 6.45
C ALA A 233 -0.70 -7.56 6.82
N GLU A 234 -0.48 -7.21 8.09
CA GLU A 234 0.81 -6.80 8.62
C GLU A 234 0.90 -6.98 10.15
N LEU A 235 2.13 -7.01 10.67
CA LEU A 235 2.44 -6.89 12.09
C LEU A 235 2.30 -5.45 12.55
N ASP A 236 1.59 -5.24 13.65
CA ASP A 236 1.59 -3.97 14.36
C ASP A 236 2.36 -4.13 15.68
N LEU A 237 3.50 -3.45 15.77
CA LEU A 237 4.31 -3.31 16.99
C LEU A 237 4.20 -1.93 17.64
N SER A 238 3.28 -1.08 17.17
CA SER A 238 3.11 0.26 17.73
C SER A 238 2.79 0.21 19.23
N LEU A 239 3.48 1.02 20.04
CA LEU A 239 3.36 1.05 21.51
C LEU A 239 3.52 -0.31 22.21
N GLY A 240 4.29 -1.24 21.64
CA GLY A 240 4.45 -2.58 22.22
C GLY A 240 3.19 -3.44 22.11
N ARG A 241 2.20 -3.04 21.29
CA ARG A 241 1.12 -3.93 20.87
C ARG A 241 1.76 -5.08 20.11
N GLU A 242 1.32 -6.30 20.39
CA GLU A 242 1.75 -7.49 19.68
C GLU A 242 0.54 -7.99 18.90
N SER A 243 0.27 -7.39 17.74
CA SER A 243 -0.99 -7.60 17.05
C SER A 243 -0.82 -7.84 15.56
N VAL A 244 -1.72 -8.64 14.99
CA VAL A 244 -1.93 -8.69 13.55
C VAL A 244 -3.02 -7.70 13.18
N ILE A 245 -2.80 -6.98 12.09
CA ILE A 245 -3.76 -6.06 11.49
C ILE A 245 -4.01 -6.47 10.05
N TRP A 246 -5.26 -6.41 9.60
CA TRP A 246 -5.62 -6.82 8.25
C TRP A 246 -6.80 -6.05 7.69
N ALA A 247 -6.87 -5.99 6.36
CA ALA A 247 -8.00 -5.48 5.64
C ALA A 247 -8.79 -6.63 4.98
N SER A 248 -10.10 -6.64 5.19
CA SER A 248 -11.04 -7.57 4.56
C SER A 248 -12.39 -6.87 4.36
N ASP A 249 -13.03 -7.11 3.22
CA ASP A 249 -14.36 -6.59 2.87
C ASP A 249 -14.54 -5.08 3.09
N GLY A 250 -13.52 -4.28 2.79
CA GLY A 250 -13.54 -2.82 2.95
C GLY A 250 -13.40 -2.33 4.40
N CYS A 251 -13.12 -3.22 5.33
CA CYS A 251 -12.90 -2.94 6.74
C CYS A 251 -11.44 -3.20 7.13
N LEU A 252 -10.98 -2.52 8.18
CA LEU A 252 -9.70 -2.75 8.84
C LEU A 252 -9.95 -3.35 10.22
N TYR A 253 -9.20 -4.38 10.55
CA TYR A 253 -9.34 -5.13 11.80
C TYR A 253 -8.00 -5.28 12.51
N ARG A 254 -8.06 -5.59 13.80
CA ARG A 254 -6.91 -5.95 14.64
C ARG A 254 -7.25 -7.18 15.50
N ALA A 255 -6.23 -7.99 15.79
CA ALA A 255 -6.28 -9.02 16.82
C ALA A 255 -4.94 -9.13 17.55
N SER A 256 -4.98 -9.50 18.82
CA SER A 256 -3.80 -9.79 19.64
C SER A 256 -3.16 -11.11 19.24
N LEU A 257 -1.82 -11.16 19.32
CA LEU A 257 -0.97 -12.33 19.07
C LEU A 257 -0.30 -12.85 20.36
N GLN A 258 -0.79 -12.44 21.54
CA GLN A 258 -0.24 -12.91 22.82
C GLN A 258 -0.48 -14.40 23.07
N ASP A 259 -1.65 -14.89 22.66
CA ASP A 259 -1.98 -16.32 22.72
C ASP A 259 -1.38 -17.05 21.50
N ASN A 260 -0.82 -18.24 21.70
CA ASN A 260 -0.12 -19.02 20.67
C ASN A 260 -1.00 -20.10 20.01
N LEU A 261 -2.26 -20.23 20.42
CA LEU A 261 -3.25 -21.15 19.87
C LEU A 261 -4.36 -20.43 19.10
N GLN A 262 -4.71 -19.20 19.50
CA GLN A 262 -5.80 -18.44 18.88
C GLN A 262 -5.54 -16.94 18.81
N LEU A 263 -6.25 -16.26 17.90
CA LEU A 263 -6.35 -14.81 17.88
C LEU A 263 -7.33 -14.36 18.98
N THR A 264 -6.89 -13.44 19.83
CA THR A 264 -7.75 -12.82 20.86
C THR A 264 -8.02 -11.35 20.54
N ASP A 265 -9.00 -10.76 21.22
CA ASP A 265 -9.29 -9.33 21.16
C ASP A 265 -9.53 -8.80 19.73
N VAL A 266 -10.17 -9.65 18.92
CA VAL A 266 -10.53 -9.31 17.54
C VAL A 266 -11.48 -8.11 17.57
N SER A 267 -11.07 -7.03 16.91
CA SER A 267 -11.82 -5.77 16.88
C SER A 267 -11.83 -5.18 15.48
N LEU A 268 -12.96 -4.56 15.13
CA LEU A 268 -13.08 -3.69 13.98
C LEU A 268 -12.42 -2.35 14.33
N VAL A 269 -11.37 -1.99 13.59
CA VAL A 269 -10.73 -0.68 13.69
C VAL A 269 -11.60 0.34 12.96
N HIS A 270 -11.99 0.06 11.71
CA HIS A 270 -12.81 0.98 10.93
C HIS A 270 -13.48 0.32 9.72
N ASP A 271 -14.68 0.78 9.37
CA ASP A 271 -15.38 0.42 8.12
C ASP A 271 -15.27 1.56 7.10
N PHE A 272 -14.65 1.28 5.95
CA PHE A 272 -14.43 2.27 4.89
C PHE A 272 -15.47 2.22 3.77
N ASN A 273 -16.45 1.31 3.85
CA ASN A 273 -17.50 1.17 2.85
C ASN A 273 -18.44 2.39 2.77
N PRO A 274 -18.89 3.00 3.89
CA PRO A 274 -19.88 4.09 3.84
C PRO A 274 -19.38 5.37 3.16
N TYR A 275 -18.07 5.57 3.04
CA TYR A 275 -17.51 6.79 2.50
C TYR A 275 -17.85 7.00 1.03
N THR A 276 -18.27 8.22 0.68
CA THR A 276 -18.53 8.65 -0.70
C THR A 276 -17.70 9.86 -1.03
N PHE A 277 -17.46 10.11 -2.32
CA PHE A 277 -16.61 11.22 -2.76
C PHE A 277 -16.99 12.56 -2.11
N GLU A 278 -16.01 13.21 -1.50
CA GLU A 278 -16.12 14.57 -0.96
C GLU A 278 -15.01 15.46 -1.56
N ASN A 279 -15.34 16.70 -1.87
CA ASN A 279 -14.35 17.64 -2.41
C ASN A 279 -13.55 18.29 -1.26
N ILE A 280 -12.61 17.55 -0.69
CA ILE A 280 -11.76 18.01 0.41
C ILE A 280 -10.51 18.71 -0.16
N ILE A 281 -10.21 19.89 0.38
CA ILE A 281 -9.06 20.71 0.01
C ILE A 281 -8.02 20.61 1.13
N ALA A 282 -6.76 20.36 0.76
CA ALA A 282 -5.65 20.39 1.71
C ALA A 282 -5.31 21.84 2.10
N ASP A 283 -4.91 22.04 3.36
CA ASP A 283 -4.78 23.33 4.03
C ASP A 283 -3.43 24.04 3.85
N TYR A 284 -2.41 23.33 3.34
CA TYR A 284 -1.10 23.86 2.95
C TYR A 284 -1.04 24.07 1.45
#